data_AF-A0A8J4VET3-F1
#
_entry.id   AF-A0A8J4VET3-F1
#
_cell.length_a   1.000
_cell.length_b   1.000
_cell.length_c   1.000
_cell.angle_alpha   90.00
_cell.angle_beta   90.00
_cell.angle_gamma   90.00
#
_symmetry.space_group_name_H-M   'P 1'
#
loop_
_entity.id
_entity.type
_entity.pdbx_description
1 polymer ?
#
loop_
_entity_poly.entity_id
_entity_poly.type
_entity_poly.pdbx_seq_one_letter_code
_entity_poly.pdbx_strand_id
1 'polypeptide(L)'
;MGVVQIVFQAIVLLGSINTFVQAVDLAKPSCQANFGKIGIPYPFGVGADCFYDDWFAISCNDTFNPPKPFLRRFNLEVLEISLEGTVRVNYPTFSSCSNSITKTTEIVNLTKSPFVFSQSKNSFIAIGCNIFASMKSLDGSVIAGCMFGCGKNSTEIAGSSCIGIINCCLTPIPPYIGLFNANIEPKNISSPNFNDQACNYAVLLERKFFNSNLRYPIKSEVHVPVVLEWGIDETFYSRMMGSEWSECGKHLTSK
;
A
#
# COMPACT_ATOMS: atom_id res chain seq x y z
N MET A 1 34.44 -38.15 20.66
CA MET A 1 34.56 -37.22 19.50
C MET A 1 33.82 -37.69 18.26
N GLY A 2 33.80 -38.99 17.90
CA GLY A 2 33.13 -39.46 16.68
C GLY A 2 31.59 -39.31 16.65
N VAL A 3 30.90 -39.47 17.78
CA VAL A 3 29.43 -39.40 17.84
C VAL A 3 28.90 -37.98 17.60
N VAL A 4 29.58 -36.97 18.14
CA VAL A 4 29.19 -35.55 17.99
C VAL A 4 29.29 -35.08 16.54
N GLN A 5 30.27 -35.61 15.80
CA GLN A 5 30.49 -35.25 14.39
C GLN A 5 29.45 -35.86 13.45
N ILE A 6 28.96 -37.06 13.76
CA ILE A 6 27.85 -37.71 13.03
C ILE A 6 26.54 -36.96 13.26
N VAL A 7 26.28 -36.51 14.50
CA VAL A 7 25.09 -35.71 14.82
C VAL A 7 25.11 -34.37 14.08
N PHE A 8 26.28 -33.73 13.98
CA PHE A 8 26.43 -32.47 13.23
C PHE A 8 26.16 -32.64 11.73
N GLN A 9 26.62 -33.74 11.11
CA GLN A 9 26.35 -33.99 9.69
C GLN A 9 24.88 -34.31 9.39
N ALA A 10 24.18 -34.99 10.31
CA ALA A 10 22.75 -35.26 10.17
C ALA A 10 21.88 -34.00 10.28
N ILE A 11 22.26 -33.05 11.16
CA ILE A 11 21.54 -31.77 11.33
C ILE A 11 21.72 -30.86 10.11
N VAL A 12 22.90 -30.87 9.47
CA VAL A 12 23.17 -30.07 8.26
C VAL A 12 22.39 -30.59 7.04
N LEU A 13 22.15 -31.90 6.95
CA LEU A 13 21.35 -32.50 5.87
C LEU A 13 19.84 -32.25 6.02
N LEU A 14 19.32 -32.07 7.25
CA LEU A 14 17.91 -31.73 7.49
C LEU A 14 17.58 -30.24 7.24
N GLY A 15 18.59 -29.37 7.14
CA GLY A 15 18.44 -27.93 6.88
C GLY A 15 18.31 -27.53 5.40
N SER A 16 18.29 -28.48 4.47
CA SER A 16 18.33 -28.23 3.02
C SER A 16 17.03 -28.61 2.31
N ILE A 17 15.89 -28.46 2.97
CA ILE A 17 14.60 -28.46 2.27
C ILE A 17 14.33 -27.01 1.90
N ASN A 18 14.87 -26.57 0.76
CA ASN A 18 14.33 -25.41 0.06
C ASN A 18 12.92 -25.83 -0.39
N THR A 19 11.94 -25.68 0.50
CA THR A 19 10.55 -25.70 0.09
C THR A 19 10.39 -24.48 -0.81
N PHE A 20 10.42 -24.73 -2.13
CA PHE A 20 9.72 -23.83 -3.03
C PHE A 20 8.27 -23.87 -2.58
N VAL A 21 7.88 -22.91 -1.74
CA VAL A 21 6.48 -22.58 -1.57
C VAL A 21 6.04 -22.09 -2.95
N GLN A 22 5.55 -23.02 -3.78
CA GLN A 22 4.63 -22.61 -4.82
C GLN A 22 3.50 -21.92 -4.08
N ALA A 23 3.28 -20.63 -4.37
CA ALA A 23 2.09 -19.95 -3.90
C ALA A 23 0.91 -20.86 -4.26
N VAL A 24 0.22 -21.39 -3.24
CA VAL A 24 -1.01 -22.12 -3.49
C VAL A 24 -1.90 -21.14 -4.21
N ASP A 25 -2.26 -21.52 -5.43
CA ASP A 25 -3.07 -20.73 -6.32
C ASP A 25 -4.49 -20.71 -5.76
N LEU A 26 -4.75 -19.76 -4.86
CA LEU A 26 -6.01 -19.62 -4.13
C LEU A 26 -7.04 -18.80 -4.92
N ALA A 27 -6.88 -18.72 -6.24
CA ALA A 27 -7.93 -18.21 -7.12
C ALA A 27 -9.13 -19.15 -7.13
N LYS A 28 -10.30 -18.61 -7.47
CA LYS A 28 -11.49 -19.44 -7.70
C LYS A 28 -11.22 -20.44 -8.84
N PRO A 29 -11.72 -21.69 -8.78
CA PRO A 29 -11.55 -22.65 -9.87
C PRO A 29 -11.97 -22.08 -11.22
N SER A 30 -11.19 -22.37 -12.26
CA SER A 30 -11.37 -21.85 -13.64
C SER A 30 -11.13 -20.34 -13.82
N CYS A 31 -10.65 -19.62 -12.80
CA CYS A 31 -10.30 -18.21 -12.89
C CYS A 31 -8.79 -17.99 -13.04
N GLN A 32 -8.44 -16.81 -13.55
CA GLN A 32 -7.04 -16.40 -13.70
C GLN A 32 -6.39 -16.19 -12.33
N ALA A 33 -5.48 -17.09 -12.02
CA ALA A 33 -4.63 -17.16 -10.85
C ALA A 33 -3.69 -15.98 -10.61
N ASN A 34 -3.08 -15.49 -11.68
CA ASN A 34 -1.94 -14.60 -11.63
C ASN A 34 -2.02 -13.60 -12.78
N PHE A 35 -1.52 -12.40 -12.55
CA PHE A 35 -1.27 -11.41 -13.57
C PHE A 35 0.21 -11.05 -13.57
N GLY A 36 0.95 -11.59 -14.54
CA GLY A 36 2.41 -11.53 -14.52
C GLY A 36 2.98 -12.22 -13.28
N LYS A 37 3.55 -11.44 -12.36
CA LYS A 37 4.11 -11.93 -11.08
C LYS A 37 3.18 -11.69 -9.88
N ILE A 38 2.01 -11.11 -10.10
CA ILE A 38 1.06 -10.75 -9.05
C ILE A 38 0.03 -11.87 -8.93
N GLY A 39 -0.03 -12.52 -7.77
CA GLY A 39 -1.09 -13.48 -7.46
C GLY A 39 -2.43 -12.78 -7.26
N ILE A 40 -3.50 -13.38 -7.78
CA ILE A 40 -4.88 -12.92 -7.69
C ILE A 40 -5.70 -14.00 -6.98
N PRO A 41 -5.60 -14.08 -5.64
CA PRO A 41 -6.38 -15.04 -4.88
C PRO A 41 -7.83 -14.56 -4.72
N TYR A 42 -8.76 -15.49 -4.53
CA TYR A 42 -10.12 -15.17 -4.10
C TYR A 42 -10.07 -14.42 -2.74
N PRO A 43 -10.83 -13.34 -2.53
CA PRO A 43 -12.02 -12.87 -3.26
C PRO A 43 -11.75 -12.06 -4.54
N PHE A 44 -10.50 -11.79 -4.88
CA PHE A 44 -10.14 -11.02 -6.07
C PHE A 44 -10.19 -11.90 -7.32
N GLY A 45 -10.46 -11.27 -8.47
CA GLY A 45 -10.53 -12.01 -9.72
C GLY A 45 -10.66 -11.13 -10.95
N VAL A 46 -10.29 -11.70 -12.09
CA VAL A 46 -10.42 -11.10 -13.42
C VAL A 46 -11.52 -11.84 -14.17
N GLY A 47 -12.44 -11.09 -14.78
CA GLY A 47 -13.56 -11.66 -15.54
C GLY A 47 -14.79 -11.94 -14.70
N ALA A 48 -15.90 -12.22 -15.39
CA ALA A 48 -17.18 -12.53 -14.76
C ALA A 48 -17.07 -13.76 -13.84
N ASP A 49 -17.81 -13.73 -12.73
CA ASP A 49 -17.86 -14.80 -11.72
C ASP A 49 -16.52 -15.15 -11.04
N CYS A 50 -15.43 -14.42 -11.27
CA CYS A 50 -14.12 -14.73 -10.68
C CYS A 50 -13.80 -13.99 -9.39
N PHE A 51 -14.59 -12.97 -9.05
CA PHE A 51 -14.46 -12.20 -7.82
C PHE A 51 -15.73 -12.36 -6.97
N TYR A 52 -15.61 -12.14 -5.66
CA TYR A 52 -16.75 -12.25 -4.74
C TYR A 52 -17.77 -11.13 -4.94
N ASP A 53 -17.28 -9.91 -4.99
CA ASP A 53 -18.06 -8.68 -5.12
C ASP A 53 -17.30 -7.71 -6.04
N ASP A 54 -18.02 -6.80 -6.66
CA ASP A 54 -17.46 -5.79 -7.56
C ASP A 54 -16.31 -4.97 -6.97
N TRP A 55 -16.23 -4.82 -5.64
CA TRP A 55 -15.11 -4.20 -4.94
C TRP A 55 -13.78 -4.94 -5.12
N PHE A 56 -13.81 -6.26 -5.34
CA PHE A 56 -12.63 -7.12 -5.51
C PHE A 56 -12.29 -7.42 -6.98
N ALA A 57 -13.05 -6.86 -7.91
CA ALA A 57 -12.80 -7.05 -9.33
C ALA A 57 -11.48 -6.41 -9.77
N ILE A 58 -10.64 -7.21 -10.44
CA ILE A 58 -9.40 -6.77 -11.07
C ILE A 58 -9.65 -6.57 -12.56
N SER A 59 -9.26 -5.40 -13.06
CA SER A 59 -9.22 -5.10 -14.50
C SER A 59 -7.78 -5.07 -14.98
N CYS A 60 -7.55 -5.61 -16.17
CA CYS A 60 -6.27 -5.55 -16.86
C CYS A 60 -6.28 -4.34 -17.79
N ASN A 61 -5.33 -3.42 -17.62
CA ASN A 61 -5.19 -2.28 -18.51
C ASN A 61 -4.05 -2.53 -19.51
N ASP A 62 -4.45 -2.82 -20.75
CA ASP A 62 -3.55 -3.13 -21.86
C ASP A 62 -2.99 -1.88 -22.56
N THR A 63 -3.38 -0.66 -22.14
CA THR A 63 -2.77 0.58 -22.64
C THR A 63 -1.35 0.79 -22.11
N PHE A 64 -0.98 0.09 -21.05
CA PHE A 64 0.38 0.05 -20.51
C PHE A 64 1.18 -1.07 -21.18
N ASN A 65 2.50 -0.87 -21.30
CA ASN A 65 3.41 -1.90 -21.77
C ASN A 65 4.52 -2.16 -20.72
N PRO A 66 4.51 -3.31 -20.01
CA PRO A 66 3.52 -4.39 -20.11
C PRO A 66 2.14 -3.97 -19.53
N PRO A 67 1.06 -4.73 -19.86
CA PRO A 67 -0.24 -4.55 -19.22
C PRO A 67 -0.14 -4.57 -17.70
N LYS A 68 -1.07 -3.88 -17.03
CA LYS A 68 -1.05 -3.70 -15.56
C LYS A 68 -2.40 -4.08 -14.93
N PRO A 69 -2.42 -4.71 -13.75
CA PRO A 69 -3.66 -5.01 -13.05
C PRO A 69 -4.12 -3.81 -12.21
N PHE A 70 -5.42 -3.56 -12.15
CA PHE A 70 -6.02 -2.47 -11.40
C PHE A 70 -7.18 -2.96 -10.53
N LEU A 71 -7.32 -2.41 -9.31
CA LEU A 71 -8.57 -2.46 -8.56
C LEU A 71 -9.61 -1.64 -9.32
N ARG A 72 -10.52 -2.33 -10.00
CA ARG A 72 -11.38 -1.74 -11.04
C ARG A 72 -12.18 -0.54 -10.54
N ARG A 73 -12.73 -0.61 -9.32
CA ARG A 73 -13.56 0.46 -8.74
C ARG A 73 -12.79 1.71 -8.32
N PHE A 74 -11.49 1.60 -8.05
CA PHE A 74 -10.66 2.72 -7.59
C PHE A 74 -9.70 3.22 -8.66
N ASN A 75 -9.59 2.51 -9.78
CA ASN A 75 -8.59 2.76 -10.81
C ASN A 75 -7.16 2.84 -10.23
N LEU A 76 -6.85 1.95 -9.28
CA LEU A 76 -5.54 1.86 -8.63
C LEU A 76 -4.78 0.63 -9.11
N GLU A 77 -3.57 0.82 -9.63
CA GLU A 77 -2.70 -0.29 -10.04
C GLU A 77 -2.38 -1.16 -8.83
N VAL A 78 -2.58 -2.47 -8.96
CA VAL A 78 -2.25 -3.46 -7.94
C VAL A 78 -0.78 -3.85 -8.07
N LEU A 79 -0.06 -3.81 -6.95
CA LEU A 79 1.33 -4.21 -6.86
C LEU A 79 1.47 -5.58 -6.18
N GLU A 80 0.59 -5.90 -5.23
CA GLU A 80 0.61 -7.14 -4.46
C GLU A 80 -0.75 -7.35 -3.77
N ILE A 81 -1.23 -8.59 -3.71
CA ILE A 81 -2.39 -8.98 -2.89
C ILE A 81 -1.90 -10.01 -1.86
N SER A 82 -2.21 -9.77 -0.59
CA SER A 82 -1.94 -10.70 0.50
C SER A 82 -3.25 -11.15 1.14
N LEU A 83 -3.38 -12.46 1.32
CA LEU A 83 -4.48 -13.10 2.03
C LEU A 83 -4.50 -12.83 3.53
N GLU A 84 -3.46 -12.21 4.07
CA GLU A 84 -3.44 -11.65 5.43
C GLU A 84 -4.26 -10.34 5.54
N GLY A 85 -5.14 -10.06 4.57
CA GLY A 85 -6.03 -8.91 4.58
C GLY A 85 -5.39 -7.61 4.10
N THR A 86 -4.38 -7.66 3.21
CA THR A 86 -3.82 -6.43 2.62
C THR A 86 -3.68 -6.46 1.11
N VAL A 87 -3.79 -5.29 0.48
CA VAL A 87 -3.49 -5.08 -0.94
C VAL A 87 -2.58 -3.86 -1.07
N ARG A 88 -1.47 -4.02 -1.78
CA ARG A 88 -0.50 -2.95 -2.04
C ARG A 88 -0.83 -2.35 -3.40
N VAL A 89 -1.02 -1.04 -3.45
CA VAL A 89 -1.47 -0.30 -4.64
C VAL A 89 -0.53 0.83 -4.99
N ASN A 90 -0.47 1.19 -6.26
CA ASN A 90 0.24 2.36 -6.75
C ASN A 90 -0.67 3.59 -6.61
N TYR A 91 -0.41 4.43 -5.62
CA TYR A 91 -1.27 5.53 -5.21
C TYR A 91 -0.73 6.89 -5.66
N PRO A 92 -1.58 7.83 -6.11
CA PRO A 92 -1.12 9.13 -6.58
C PRO A 92 -0.44 9.97 -5.48
N THR A 93 0.54 10.78 -5.88
CA THR A 93 1.18 11.79 -5.02
C THR A 93 0.55 13.17 -5.20
N PHE A 94 0.62 14.00 -4.16
CA PHE A 94 0.21 15.41 -4.24
C PHE A 94 1.44 16.30 -4.21
N SER A 95 1.53 17.24 -5.15
CA SER A 95 2.64 18.16 -5.25
C SER A 95 2.21 19.59 -5.61
N SER A 96 3.01 20.54 -5.15
CA SER A 96 2.87 21.97 -5.44
C SER A 96 4.23 22.50 -5.88
N CYS A 97 4.31 22.98 -7.12
CA CYS A 97 5.54 23.47 -7.74
C CYS A 97 5.34 24.92 -8.22
N SER A 98 6.35 25.78 -8.10
CA SER A 98 6.23 27.22 -8.37
C SER A 98 5.74 27.60 -9.77
N ASN A 99 5.91 26.73 -10.77
CA ASN A 99 5.56 26.98 -12.18
C ASN A 99 4.44 26.07 -12.73
N SER A 100 3.79 25.26 -11.89
CA SER A 100 2.76 24.32 -12.32
C SER A 100 1.58 24.35 -11.37
N ILE A 101 0.37 24.39 -11.94
CA ILE A 101 -0.89 24.22 -11.20
C ILE A 101 -0.75 22.99 -10.31
N THR A 102 -1.18 23.11 -9.05
CA THR A 102 -1.37 21.98 -8.13
C THR A 102 -2.07 20.85 -8.88
N LYS A 103 -1.35 19.77 -9.19
CA LYS A 103 -1.97 18.56 -9.73
C LYS A 103 -2.71 17.91 -8.56
N THR A 104 -3.95 18.35 -8.31
CA THR A 104 -4.90 17.58 -7.51
C THR A 104 -5.22 16.33 -8.30
N THR A 105 -4.57 15.24 -7.94
CA THR A 105 -4.93 13.91 -8.42
C THR A 105 -6.34 13.56 -7.93
N GLU A 106 -7.01 12.67 -8.67
CA GLU A 106 -8.35 12.22 -8.30
C GLU A 106 -8.35 11.67 -6.87
N ILE A 107 -9.25 12.19 -6.04
CA ILE A 107 -9.39 11.74 -4.66
C ILE A 107 -9.95 10.32 -4.69
N VAL A 108 -9.19 9.37 -4.15
CA VAL A 108 -9.65 7.98 -4.00
C VAL A 108 -10.57 7.90 -2.78
N ASN A 109 -11.79 7.44 -3.02
CA ASN A 109 -12.80 7.27 -1.98
C ASN A 109 -13.03 5.78 -1.67
N LEU A 110 -12.47 5.30 -0.57
CA LEU A 110 -12.65 3.94 -0.06
C LEU A 110 -13.85 3.82 0.88
N THR A 111 -14.57 4.91 1.17
CA THR A 111 -15.72 4.85 2.09
C THR A 111 -16.80 3.92 1.55
N LYS A 112 -17.45 3.18 2.47
CA LYS A 112 -18.47 2.15 2.14
C LYS A 112 -17.95 0.99 1.29
N SER A 113 -16.63 0.86 1.16
CA SER A 113 -15.97 -0.29 0.54
C SER A 113 -15.38 -1.21 1.62
N PRO A 114 -14.98 -2.44 1.27
CA PRO A 114 -14.27 -3.34 2.18
C PRO A 114 -12.82 -2.92 2.45
N PHE A 115 -12.36 -1.77 1.94
CA PHE A 115 -10.99 -1.31 2.03
C PHE A 115 -10.82 -0.09 2.94
N VAL A 116 -9.71 -0.04 3.68
CA VAL A 116 -9.25 1.14 4.43
C VAL A 116 -7.74 1.33 4.26
N PHE A 117 -7.24 2.55 4.45
CA PHE A 117 -5.79 2.77 4.44
C PHE A 117 -5.16 2.13 5.69
N SER A 118 -4.15 1.27 5.51
CA SER A 118 -3.49 0.60 6.63
C SER A 118 -2.77 1.59 7.52
N GLN A 119 -3.26 1.75 8.75
CA GLN A 119 -2.62 2.60 9.76
C GLN A 119 -1.24 2.05 10.15
N SER A 120 -1.07 0.73 10.16
CA SER A 120 0.15 0.08 10.61
C SER A 120 1.25 0.02 9.54
N LYS A 121 0.91 0.12 8.25
CA LYS A 121 1.87 0.02 7.15
C LYS A 121 2.17 1.35 6.44
N ASN A 122 1.28 2.34 6.54
CA ASN A 122 1.45 3.63 5.87
C ASN A 122 1.84 4.77 6.82
N SER A 123 2.47 5.80 6.26
CA SER A 123 2.66 7.11 6.89
C SER A 123 2.37 8.21 5.89
N PHE A 124 1.86 9.34 6.39
CA PHE A 124 1.79 10.56 5.61
C PHE A 124 3.10 11.33 5.74
N ILE A 125 3.65 11.75 4.62
CA ILE A 125 4.98 12.35 4.53
C ILE A 125 4.85 13.69 3.82
N ALA A 126 5.53 14.68 4.39
CA ALA A 126 5.68 16.01 3.83
C ALA A 126 7.15 16.20 3.42
N ILE A 127 7.41 16.71 2.21
CA ILE A 127 8.78 16.96 1.72
C ILE A 127 8.80 18.30 0.97
N GLY A 128 9.82 19.12 1.20
CA GLY A 128 9.90 20.45 0.58
C GLY A 128 10.66 21.46 1.44
N CYS A 129 10.17 22.69 1.52
CA CYS A 129 10.71 23.76 2.37
C CYS A 129 9.61 24.69 2.87
N ASN A 130 9.58 24.97 4.18
CA ASN A 130 8.64 25.89 4.83
C ASN A 130 7.16 25.63 4.48
N ILE A 131 6.73 24.37 4.56
CA ILE A 131 5.34 23.99 4.31
C ILE A 131 4.68 23.39 5.55
N PHE A 132 3.36 23.52 5.59
CA PHE A 132 2.50 22.65 6.36
C PHE A 132 1.73 21.74 5.40
N ALA A 133 2.05 20.44 5.43
CA ALA A 133 1.27 19.45 4.69
C ALA A 133 0.24 18.83 5.64
N SER A 134 -1.01 18.74 5.22
CA SER A 134 -2.10 18.19 6.03
C SER A 134 -2.96 17.20 5.27
N MET A 135 -3.44 16.20 5.99
CA MET A 135 -4.58 15.38 5.60
C MET A 135 -5.83 16.08 6.12
N LYS A 136 -6.76 16.39 5.23
CA LYS A 136 -8.05 17.00 5.53
C LYS A 136 -9.18 16.02 5.26
N SER A 137 -10.15 15.98 6.16
CA SER A 137 -11.45 15.36 5.93
C SER A 137 -12.27 16.20 4.94
N LEU A 138 -13.40 15.65 4.45
CA LEU A 138 -14.27 16.33 3.48
C LEU A 138 -14.89 17.64 4.02
N ASP A 139 -15.10 17.72 5.33
CA ASP A 139 -15.55 18.93 6.04
C ASP A 139 -14.44 19.99 6.20
N GLY A 140 -13.23 19.72 5.70
CA GLY A 140 -12.07 20.59 5.79
C GLY A 140 -11.27 20.46 7.07
N SER A 141 -11.73 19.64 8.03
CA SER A 141 -11.04 19.40 9.30
C SER A 141 -9.69 18.73 9.07
N VAL A 142 -8.63 19.29 9.68
CA VAL A 142 -7.29 18.68 9.65
C VAL A 142 -7.25 17.49 10.60
N ILE A 143 -6.98 16.30 10.06
CA ILE A 143 -6.99 15.03 10.82
C ILE A 143 -5.58 14.48 11.06
N ALA A 144 -4.63 14.86 10.21
CA ALA A 144 -3.20 14.64 10.43
C ALA A 144 -2.43 15.72 9.67
N GLY A 145 -1.21 15.99 10.09
CA GLY A 145 -0.39 16.98 9.40
C GLY A 145 1.02 16.99 9.92
N CYS A 146 1.87 17.66 9.17
CA CYS A 146 3.27 17.75 9.47
C CYS A 146 3.88 19.03 8.90
N MET A 147 4.84 19.58 9.63
CA MET A 147 5.45 20.87 9.37
C MET A 147 6.95 20.78 9.61
N PHE A 148 7.73 21.46 8.77
CA PHE A 148 9.18 21.50 8.90
C PHE A 148 9.75 22.80 8.32
N GLY A 149 10.96 23.14 8.72
CA GLY A 149 11.71 24.29 8.21
C GLY A 149 12.72 23.88 7.13
N CYS A 150 13.40 24.87 6.55
CA CYS A 150 14.42 24.63 5.53
C CYS A 150 15.82 24.57 6.16
N GLY A 151 16.60 23.58 5.73
CA GLY A 151 18.02 23.49 6.08
C GLY A 151 18.87 24.40 5.20
N LYS A 152 20.00 24.89 5.73
CA LYS A 152 21.06 25.48 4.88
C LYS A 152 21.78 24.32 4.19
N ASN A 153 21.74 24.23 2.86
CA ASN A 153 22.44 23.23 2.02
C ASN A 153 21.83 21.82 1.96
N SER A 154 20.56 21.68 1.61
CA SER A 154 19.93 20.37 1.40
C SER A 154 19.48 20.19 -0.05
N THR A 155 20.36 19.65 -0.86
CA THR A 155 20.04 19.29 -2.25
C THR A 155 19.47 17.89 -2.37
N GLU A 156 19.75 16.99 -1.42
CA GLU A 156 19.27 15.59 -1.46
C GLU A 156 18.89 15.07 -0.05
N ILE A 157 17.77 14.35 0.02
CA ILE A 157 17.29 13.70 1.26
C ILE A 157 17.06 12.22 0.94
N ALA A 158 17.82 11.33 1.58
CA ALA A 158 17.49 9.91 1.61
C ALA A 158 16.30 9.68 2.55
N GLY A 159 15.37 8.77 2.21
CA GLY A 159 14.21 8.47 3.07
C GLY A 159 14.59 8.15 4.52
N SER A 160 15.71 7.45 4.74
CA SER A 160 16.26 7.14 6.07
C SER A 160 16.74 8.36 6.88
N SER A 161 16.97 9.51 6.24
CA SER A 161 17.42 10.76 6.85
C SER A 161 16.27 11.68 7.28
N CYS A 162 15.02 11.29 7.02
CA CYS A 162 13.85 12.07 7.34
C CYS A 162 13.45 11.97 8.81
N ILE A 163 14.26 12.57 9.68
CA ILE A 163 14.14 12.46 11.14
C ILE A 163 13.43 13.71 11.74
N GLY A 164 12.78 14.53 10.89
CA GLY A 164 11.63 15.35 11.32
C GLY A 164 11.91 16.79 11.79
N ILE A 165 12.85 17.52 11.18
CA ILE A 165 12.98 18.98 11.44
C ILE A 165 13.31 19.77 10.16
N ILE A 166 14.07 19.16 9.26
CA ILE A 166 14.66 19.84 8.10
C ILE A 166 14.20 19.13 6.81
N ASN A 167 13.49 19.86 5.96
CA ASN A 167 13.00 19.52 4.61
C ASN A 167 12.03 18.35 4.44
N CYS A 168 11.82 17.52 5.46
CA CYS A 168 10.75 16.54 5.43
C CYS A 168 10.32 16.13 6.84
N CYS A 169 9.14 15.55 6.93
CA CYS A 169 8.67 14.94 8.16
C CYS A 169 7.58 13.90 7.89
N LEU A 170 7.42 12.97 8.85
CA LEU A 170 6.44 11.89 8.80
C LEU A 170 5.41 12.08 9.90
N THR A 171 4.16 11.75 9.60
CA THR A 171 3.07 11.71 10.58
C THR A 171 2.28 10.41 10.43
N PRO A 172 1.94 9.73 11.54
CA PRO A 172 1.01 8.61 11.53
C PRO A 172 -0.35 9.04 10.97
N ILE A 173 -1.07 8.11 10.35
CA ILE A 173 -2.45 8.36 9.89
C ILE A 173 -3.47 7.96 10.98
N PRO A 174 -4.65 8.59 11.01
CA PRO A 174 -5.75 8.15 11.88
C PRO A 174 -6.21 6.73 11.52
N PRO A 175 -6.75 5.96 12.49
CA PRO A 175 -7.31 4.65 12.20
C PRO A 175 -8.58 4.77 11.36
N TYR A 176 -8.90 3.72 10.59
CA TYR A 176 -10.14 3.59 9.80
C TYR A 176 -10.39 4.72 8.79
N ILE A 177 -9.32 5.38 8.33
CA ILE A 177 -9.43 6.39 7.30
C ILE A 177 -9.67 5.75 5.92
N GLY A 178 -10.79 6.09 5.29
CA GLY A 178 -11.14 5.64 3.93
C GLY A 178 -11.13 6.77 2.89
N LEU A 179 -10.95 8.02 3.33
CA LEU A 179 -11.01 9.19 2.47
C LEU A 179 -10.28 10.36 3.13
N PHE A 180 -9.45 11.04 2.35
CA PHE A 180 -8.79 12.28 2.75
C PHE A 180 -8.42 13.09 1.52
N ASN A 181 -8.25 14.40 1.71
CA ASN A 181 -7.56 15.26 0.78
C ASN A 181 -6.21 15.67 1.36
N ALA A 182 -5.16 15.70 0.56
CA ALA A 182 -3.88 16.25 0.97
C ALA A 182 -3.81 17.73 0.60
N ASN A 183 -3.35 18.57 1.52
CA ASN A 183 -3.17 19.99 1.31
C ASN A 183 -1.75 20.42 1.65
N ILE A 184 -1.20 21.36 0.88
CA ILE A 184 0.14 21.95 1.09
C ILE A 184 -0.05 23.44 1.28
N GLU A 185 0.26 23.94 2.47
CA GLU A 185 0.19 25.37 2.80
C GLU A 185 1.61 25.91 2.93
N PRO A 186 2.06 26.80 2.02
CA PRO A 186 3.35 27.46 2.19
C PRO A 186 3.29 28.41 3.38
N LYS A 187 4.37 28.47 4.14
CA LYS A 187 4.55 29.46 5.20
C LYS A 187 5.28 30.66 4.62
N ASN A 188 4.71 31.86 4.82
CA ASN A 188 5.31 33.15 4.46
C ASN A 188 6.53 33.47 5.34
N ILE A 189 7.57 32.65 5.23
CA ILE A 189 8.88 32.89 5.84
C ILE A 189 9.84 32.97 4.66
N SER A 190 10.30 34.18 4.36
CA SER A 190 11.27 34.47 3.32
C SER A 190 12.50 33.58 3.51
N SER A 191 12.68 32.60 2.64
CA SER A 191 13.86 31.73 2.65
C SER A 191 14.74 32.12 1.46
N PRO A 192 15.77 32.95 1.65
CA PRO A 192 16.59 33.47 0.55
C PRO A 192 17.43 32.40 -0.18
N ASN A 193 17.43 31.15 0.29
CA ASN A 193 18.37 30.11 -0.15
C ASN A 193 17.70 28.81 -0.64
N PHE A 194 16.37 28.72 -0.72
CA PHE A 194 15.73 27.56 -1.32
C PHE A 194 15.54 27.81 -2.80
N ASN A 195 15.96 26.86 -3.65
CA ASN A 195 15.84 27.02 -5.09
C ASN A 195 14.34 27.10 -5.44
N ASP A 196 13.88 28.25 -5.93
CA ASP A 196 12.47 28.54 -6.26
C ASP A 196 11.86 27.57 -7.31
N GLN A 197 12.69 26.70 -7.90
CA GLN A 197 12.29 25.62 -8.81
C GLN A 197 11.91 24.29 -8.14
N ALA A 198 12.04 24.13 -6.82
CA ALA A 198 11.77 22.86 -6.15
C ALA A 198 10.28 22.69 -5.76
N CYS A 199 9.74 21.50 -6.03
CA CYS A 199 8.37 21.13 -5.66
C CYS A 199 8.26 20.74 -4.17
N ASN A 200 7.13 21.10 -3.57
CA ASN A 200 6.67 20.61 -2.28
C ASN A 200 5.75 19.39 -2.50
N TYR A 201 5.80 18.42 -1.61
CA TYR A 201 5.07 17.16 -1.70
C TYR A 201 4.33 16.84 -0.40
N ALA A 202 3.14 16.27 -0.55
CA ALA A 202 2.32 15.68 0.49
C ALA A 202 1.89 14.29 0.01
N VAL A 203 2.36 13.24 0.68
CA VAL A 203 2.28 11.89 0.14
C VAL A 203 1.87 10.90 1.22
N LEU A 204 0.89 10.06 0.94
CA LEU A 204 0.67 8.84 1.69
C LEU A 204 1.52 7.73 1.07
N LEU A 205 2.33 7.03 1.84
CA LEU A 205 3.10 5.89 1.34
C LEU A 205 3.40 4.84 2.41
N GLU A 206 3.76 3.66 1.95
CA GLU A 206 4.23 2.57 2.78
C GLU A 206 5.59 2.86 3.41
N ARG A 207 5.69 2.64 4.73
CA ARG A 207 6.91 2.92 5.52
C ARG A 207 8.13 2.12 5.05
N LYS A 208 7.95 0.85 4.67
CA LYS A 208 9.05 0.03 4.16
C LYS A 208 9.60 0.59 2.84
N PHE A 209 8.71 1.03 1.94
CA PHE A 209 9.12 1.67 0.70
C PHE A 209 9.89 2.96 0.95
N PHE A 210 9.41 3.78 1.89
CA PHE A 210 10.07 5.02 2.28
C PHE A 210 11.52 4.81 2.69
N ASN A 211 11.76 3.87 3.62
CA ASN A 211 13.07 3.64 4.21
C ASN A 211 14.11 3.15 3.19
N SER A 212 13.68 2.39 2.19
CA SER A 212 14.59 1.70 1.26
C SER A 212 14.74 2.37 -0.10
N ASN A 213 13.72 3.11 -0.59
CA ASN A 213 13.66 3.50 -2.00
C ASN A 213 13.49 4.99 -2.26
N LEU A 214 12.97 5.77 -1.30
CA LEU A 214 12.66 7.17 -1.55
C LEU A 214 13.94 8.04 -1.50
N ARG A 215 14.15 8.85 -2.55
CA ARG A 215 15.19 9.89 -2.62
C ARG A 215 14.57 11.20 -3.10
N TYR A 216 14.93 12.31 -2.44
CA TYR A 216 14.56 13.67 -2.84
C TYR A 216 15.69 14.33 -3.65
N PRO A 217 15.41 15.14 -4.71
CA PRO A 217 14.08 15.51 -5.22
C PRO A 217 13.35 14.33 -5.84
N ILE A 218 12.04 14.23 -5.53
CA ILE A 218 11.17 13.22 -6.15
C ILE A 218 11.04 13.58 -7.63
N LYS A 219 11.71 12.83 -8.51
CA LYS A 219 11.56 13.00 -9.97
C LYS A 219 10.07 12.85 -10.34
N SER A 220 9.52 13.78 -11.12
CA SER A 220 8.08 13.99 -11.31
C SER A 220 7.28 12.76 -11.78
N GLU A 221 5.99 12.75 -11.40
CA GLU A 221 4.91 11.77 -11.69
C GLU A 221 4.96 10.44 -10.92
N VAL A 222 5.42 10.47 -9.67
CA VAL A 222 5.48 9.26 -8.87
C VAL A 222 4.10 8.91 -8.34
N HIS A 223 3.56 7.78 -8.78
CA HIS A 223 2.68 7.00 -7.94
C HIS A 223 3.57 6.21 -6.96
N VAL A 224 3.17 6.15 -5.70
CA VAL A 224 3.94 5.49 -4.64
C VAL A 224 3.17 4.29 -4.10
N PRO A 225 3.86 3.25 -3.62
CA PRO A 225 3.18 2.15 -2.95
C PRO A 225 2.46 2.62 -1.67
N VAL A 226 1.17 2.31 -1.57
CA VAL A 226 0.34 2.42 -0.38
C VAL A 226 -0.27 1.07 -0.09
N VAL A 227 -0.44 0.73 1.18
CA VAL A 227 -1.10 -0.52 1.59
C VAL A 227 -2.52 -0.25 2.06
N LEU A 228 -3.49 -0.91 1.44
CA LEU A 228 -4.85 -0.97 1.95
C LEU A 228 -5.02 -2.24 2.78
N GLU A 229 -5.77 -2.15 3.85
CA GLU A 229 -6.35 -3.30 4.53
C GLU A 229 -7.71 -3.62 3.89
N TRP A 230 -8.01 -4.90 3.71
CA TRP A 230 -9.29 -5.35 3.21
C TRP A 230 -9.87 -6.43 4.11
N GLY A 231 -11.19 -6.44 4.21
CA GLY A 231 -11.93 -7.44 4.95
C GLY A 231 -13.23 -7.78 4.25
N ILE A 232 -13.80 -8.92 4.57
CA ILE A 232 -15.10 -9.33 4.07
C ILE A 232 -15.95 -9.56 5.32
N ASP A 233 -17.16 -9.00 5.31
CA ASP A 233 -18.07 -8.99 6.46
C ASP A 233 -18.30 -10.39 7.07
N GLU A 234 -18.63 -10.50 8.36
CA GLU A 234 -18.75 -11.78 9.08
C GLU A 234 -19.74 -12.76 8.44
N THR A 235 -20.77 -12.24 7.76
CA THR A 235 -21.71 -13.04 6.97
C THR A 235 -21.03 -13.90 5.89
N PHE A 236 -19.84 -13.51 5.45
CA PHE A 236 -18.98 -14.22 4.50
C PHE A 236 -18.21 -15.39 5.12
N TYR A 237 -17.67 -15.25 6.35
CA TYR A 237 -16.99 -16.37 7.03
C TYR A 237 -17.95 -17.56 7.20
N SER A 238 -19.19 -17.29 7.58
CA SER A 238 -20.23 -18.32 7.70
C SER A 238 -20.62 -18.98 6.36
N ARG A 239 -20.48 -18.28 5.24
CA ARG A 239 -20.80 -18.80 3.89
C ARG A 239 -19.64 -19.58 3.27
N MET A 240 -18.39 -19.16 3.49
CA MET A 240 -17.21 -19.91 3.08
C MET A 240 -17.01 -21.19 3.89
N MET A 241 -17.23 -21.14 5.21
CA MET A 241 -17.06 -22.31 6.08
C MET A 241 -18.32 -23.18 6.17
N GLY A 242 -19.47 -22.68 5.68
CA GLY A 242 -20.75 -23.37 5.74
C GLY A 242 -20.95 -24.49 4.72
N SER A 243 -20.11 -24.59 3.68
CA SER A 243 -20.30 -25.57 2.60
C SER A 243 -19.50 -26.87 2.71
N GLU A 244 -18.57 -27.04 3.67
CA GLU A 244 -17.68 -28.23 3.69
C GLU A 244 -17.45 -28.92 5.06
N TRP A 245 -18.23 -28.65 6.12
CA TRP A 245 -18.06 -29.40 7.39
C TRP A 245 -19.30 -30.12 7.94
N SER A 246 -20.44 -30.09 7.26
CA SER A 246 -21.66 -30.75 7.76
C SER A 246 -21.72 -32.28 7.58
N GLU A 247 -20.72 -32.92 6.96
CA GLU A 247 -20.74 -34.37 6.68
C GLU A 247 -19.69 -35.21 7.44
N CYS A 248 -18.65 -34.64 8.04
CA CYS A 248 -17.67 -35.47 8.78
C CYS A 248 -18.12 -35.84 10.21
N GLY A 249 -19.28 -35.37 10.67
CA GLY A 249 -19.81 -35.62 12.02
C GLY A 249 -20.94 -36.66 12.12
N LYS A 250 -21.45 -37.20 11.01
CA LYS A 250 -22.67 -38.03 11.03
C LYS A 250 -22.47 -39.54 10.98
N HIS A 251 -21.23 -40.03 11.02
CA HIS A 251 -20.94 -41.48 10.95
C HIS A 251 -20.27 -42.09 12.20
N LEU A 252 -20.20 -41.40 13.33
CA LEU A 252 -19.60 -41.94 14.57
C LEU A 252 -20.60 -42.29 15.68
N THR A 253 -21.91 -42.29 15.41
CA THR A 253 -22.92 -42.82 16.34
C THR A 253 -23.92 -43.72 15.62
N SER A 254 -23.46 -44.89 15.17
CA SER A 254 -24.33 -46.03 14.79
C SER A 254 -23.50 -47.30 14.53
N LYS A 255 -22.95 -47.91 15.58
CA LYS A 255 -23.01 -49.35 15.90
C LYS A 255 -22.14 -49.66 17.11
#